data_AF-A0A5M3XXG5-F1
#
_entry.id   AF-A0A5M3XXG5-F1
#
_cell.length_a   1.000
_cell.length_b   1.000
_cell.length_c   1.000
_cell.angle_alpha   90.00
_cell.angle_beta   90.00
_cell.angle_gamma   90.00
#
_symmetry.space_group_name_H-M   'P 1'
#
loop_
_entity.id
_entity.type
_entity.pdbx_description
1 polymer ?
#
loop_
_entity_poly.entity_id
_entity_poly.type
_entity_poly.pdbx_seq_one_letter_code
_entity_poly.pdbx_strand_id
1 'polypeptide(L)' 'MTRTRRCCPRCHTVLDEGPILYRCASCQRAVYAADLDFDYPVATRSAR' A
#
# COMPACT_ATOMS: atom_id res chain seq x y z
N MET A 1 -5.11 4.64 -14.00
CA MET A 1 -4.66 4.74 -12.59
C MET A 1 -4.29 3.35 -12.11
N THR A 2 -3.01 2.99 -12.22
CA THR A 2 -2.53 1.67 -11.80
C THR A 2 -2.53 1.65 -10.27
N ARG A 3 -3.55 1.05 -9.67
CA ARG A 3 -3.60 0.81 -8.23
C ARG A 3 -2.45 -0.15 -7.90
N THR A 4 -1.36 0.37 -7.35
CA THR A 4 -0.28 -0.44 -6.79
C THR A 4 -0.90 -1.42 -5.80
N ARG A 5 -0.90 -2.71 -6.16
CA ARG A 5 -1.44 -3.77 -5.30
C ARG A 5 -0.56 -3.83 -4.06
N ARG A 6 -1.16 -3.59 -2.89
CA ARG A 6 -0.45 -3.57 -1.60
C ARG A 6 -0.40 -4.97 -1.04
N CYS A 7 0.77 -5.43 -0.61
CA CYS A 7 0.98 -6.77 -0.09
C CYS A 7 1.44 -6.71 1.37
N CYS A 8 1.03 -7.67 2.19
CA CYS A 8 1.46 -7.76 3.58
C CYS A 8 2.96 -8.10 3.65
N PRO A 9 3.79 -7.39 4.42
CA PRO A 9 5.24 -7.65 4.51
C PRO A 9 5.58 -9.01 5.15
N ARG A 10 4.59 -9.71 5.73
CA ARG A 10 4.80 -10.98 6.43
C ARG A 10 4.32 -12.21 5.65
N CYS A 11 3.13 -12.13 5.06
CA CYS A 11 2.49 -13.24 4.35
C CYS A 11 2.33 -12.98 2.85
N HIS A 12 2.71 -11.78 2.38
CA HIS A 12 2.61 -11.33 0.98
C HIS A 12 1.19 -11.38 0.40
N THR A 13 0.18 -11.67 1.23
CA THR A 13 -1.24 -11.59 0.85
C THR A 13 -1.59 -10.18 0.45
N VAL A 14 -2.42 -10.06 -0.59
CA VAL A 14 -2.97 -8.78 -1.02
C VAL A 14 -3.78 -8.18 0.13
N LEU A 15 -3.46 -6.94 0.46
CA LEU A 15 -4.10 -6.16 1.50
C LEU A 15 -5.35 -5.49 0.92
N ASP A 16 -6.48 -5.65 1.61
CA ASP A 16 -7.72 -4.94 1.27
C ASP A 16 -7.58 -3.43 1.54
N GLU A 17 -8.04 -2.65 0.57
CA GLU A 17 -7.82 -1.22 0.44
C GLU A 17 -8.38 -0.40 1.63
N GLY A 18 -7.52 0.44 2.24
CA GLY A 18 -7.90 1.49 3.19
C GLY A 18 -6.95 2.69 3.05
N PRO A 19 -7.38 3.93 3.33
CA PRO A 19 -6.57 5.12 3.04
C PRO A 19 -5.32 5.24 3.95
N ILE A 20 -5.39 4.72 5.17
CA ILE A 20 -4.37 4.89 6.23
C ILE A 20 -3.92 3.54 6.80
N LEU A 21 -4.85 2.59 6.89
CA LEU A 21 -4.66 1.30 7.51
C LEU A 21 -5.22 0.21 6.62
N TYR A 22 -4.43 -0.83 6.40
CA TYR A 22 -4.83 -2.02 5.67
C TYR A 22 -4.98 -3.18 6.63
N ARG A 23 -5.97 -4.05 6.38
CA ARG A 23 -6.09 -5.33 7.08
C ARG A 23 -5.71 -6.46 6.16
N CYS A 24 -4.84 -7.34 6.64
CA CYS A 24 -4.54 -8.58 5.95
C CYS A 24 -5.59 -9.64 6.29
N ALA A 25 -6.28 -10.20 5.30
CA ALA A 25 -7.26 -11.28 5.51
C ALA A 25 -6.61 -12.58 6.04
N SER A 26 -5.36 -12.85 5.67
CA SER A 26 -4.66 -14.07 6.08
C SER A 26 -4.03 -13.94 7.48
N CYS A 27 -3.36 -12.82 7.73
CA CYS A 27 -2.62 -12.59 8.96
C CYS A 27 -3.44 -11.87 10.04
N GLN A 28 -4.62 -11.35 9.69
CA GLN A 28 -5.48 -10.46 10.51
C GLN A 28 -4.76 -9.23 11.09
N ARG A 29 -3.54 -8.95 10.64
CA ARG A 29 -2.74 -7.80 11.07
C ARG A 29 -3.23 -6.54 10.38
N ALA A 30 -3.29 -5.49 11.18
CA ALA A 30 -3.29 -4.13 10.67
C ALA A 30 -1.88 -3.77 10.20
N VAL A 31 -1.78 -3.21 8.99
CA VAL A 31 -0.54 -2.69 8.41
C VAL A 31 -0.80 -1.23 8.07
N TYR A 32 0.01 -0.32 8.59
CA TYR A 32 -0.15 1.09 8.25
C TYR A 32 0.36 1.35 6.84
N ALA A 33 -0.25 2.34 6.19
CA ALA A 33 0.26 2.87 4.94
C ALA A 33 1.75 3.26 5.08
N ALA A 34 2.14 3.92 6.17
CA ALA A 34 3.53 4.32 6.38
C ALA A 34 4.53 3.15 6.45
N ASP A 35 4.09 1.95 6.83
CA ASP A 35 4.94 0.75 6.89
C ASP A 35 5.06 0.04 5.54
N LEU A 36 4.19 0.36 4.59
CA LEU A 36 4.33 -0.08 3.22
C LEU A 36 5.27 0.90 2.53
N ASP A 37 6.42 0.42 2.05
CA ASP A 37 7.34 1.21 1.23
C ASP A 37 6.57 1.71 0.00
N PHE A 38 6.09 2.94 0.11
CA PHE A 38 5.64 3.71 -1.02
C PHE A 38 6.88 4.40 -1.57
N ASP A 39 7.40 3.89 -2.67
CA ASP A 39 7.95 4.78 -3.68
C ASP A 39 6.80 5.69 -4.07
N TYR A 40 6.69 6.85 -3.41
CA TYR A 40 5.82 7.91 -3.87
C TYR A 40 6.36 8.22 -5.26
N PRO A 41 5.62 7.96 -6.37
CA PRO A 41 6.02 8.57 -7.61
C PRO A 41 5.92 10.05 -7.30
N VAL A 42 7.06 10.71 -7.07
CA VAL A 42 7.15 12.16 -7.08
C VAL A 42 6.39 12.53 -8.33
N ALA A 43 5.21 13.12 -8.13
CA ALA A 43 4.39 13.56 -9.23
C ALA A 43 5.31 14.52 -9.95
N THR A 44 5.94 14.05 -11.02
CA THR A 44 6.80 14.82 -11.86
C THR A 44 5.83 15.80 -12.45
N ARG A 45 5.72 16.94 -11.77
CA ARG A 45 4.88 18.04 -12.13
C ARG A 45 5.44 18.45 -13.46
N SER A 46 4.84 17.92 -14.52
CA SER A 46 5.22 18.17 -15.89
C SER A 46 5.06 19.67 -16.05
N ALA A 47 6.20 20.36 -15.92
CA ALA A 47 6.30 21.78 -16.06
C ALA A 47 5.86 22.09 -17.49
N ARG A 48 4.79 22.88 -17.60
CA ARG A 48 4.34 23.44 -18.86
C ARG A 48 4.50 24.94 -18.78
#